data_AF-A0AAV7U881-F1
#
_entry.id   AF-A0AAV7U881-F1
#
_cell.length_a   1.000
_cell.length_b   1.000
_cell.length_c   1.000
_cell.angle_alpha   90.00
_cell.angle_beta   90.00
_cell.angle_gamma   90.00
#
_symmetry.space_group_name_H-M   'P 1'
#
loop_
_entity.id
_entity.type
_entity.pdbx_description
1 polymer ?
#
loop_
_entity_poly.entity_id
_entity_poly.type
_entity_poly.pdbx_seq_one_letter_code
_entity_poly.pdbx_strand_id
1 'polypeptide(L)'
;MASPKTPPSSAAASANSHSDVATELILQEIDAVGRRLEAMDLKITDLSAASTSIWADIASFQHKVTDLDYHLTNGEGQLATLPERDSELQFLCAKITDLEARSRRDNVRFFGIPKHKEASHVMAFLRDFLPELTGLIFSPSLEFQWAHRITPPQ
;
A
#
# COMPACT_ATOMS: atom_id res chain seq x y z
N MET A 1 113.74 -36.38 0.72
CA MET A 1 113.12 -36.17 -0.61
C MET A 1 112.17 -37.33 -0.82
N ALA A 2 110.90 -37.23 -1.16
CA ALA A 2 110.00 -36.11 -1.44
C ALA A 2 108.56 -36.64 -1.22
N SER A 3 107.66 -35.81 -0.68
CA SER A 3 106.22 -36.10 -0.58
C SER A 3 105.57 -36.10 -1.98
N PRO A 4 104.58 -36.95 -2.28
CA PRO A 4 103.74 -36.76 -3.45
C PRO A 4 102.66 -35.73 -3.15
N LYS A 5 102.73 -34.61 -3.87
CA LYS A 5 101.75 -33.53 -3.90
C LYS A 5 100.63 -33.94 -4.87
N THR A 6 99.45 -34.27 -4.37
CA THR A 6 98.25 -34.48 -5.19
C THR A 6 97.64 -33.12 -5.62
N PRO A 7 97.14 -32.99 -6.86
CA PRO A 7 96.57 -31.74 -7.37
C PRO A 7 95.13 -31.53 -6.87
N PRO A 8 94.64 -30.28 -6.76
CA PRO A 8 93.34 -30.00 -6.18
C PRO A 8 92.20 -30.16 -7.19
N SER A 9 91.15 -30.88 -6.75
CA SER A 9 89.74 -30.46 -6.79
C SER A 9 89.31 -29.49 -7.91
N SER A 10 89.13 -29.99 -9.14
CA SER A 10 88.46 -29.24 -10.23
C SER A 10 87.03 -29.75 -10.49
N ALA A 11 86.70 -30.99 -10.12
CA ALA A 11 85.37 -31.57 -10.34
C ALA A 11 84.33 -31.14 -9.29
N ALA A 12 84.76 -30.80 -8.07
CA ALA A 12 83.86 -30.38 -7.00
C ALA A 12 83.25 -28.99 -7.25
N ALA A 13 83.96 -28.09 -7.95
CA ALA A 13 83.50 -26.73 -8.21
C ALA A 13 82.35 -26.65 -9.24
N SER A 14 82.36 -27.51 -10.27
CA SER A 14 81.34 -27.53 -11.32
C SER A 14 80.04 -28.24 -10.91
N ALA A 15 80.09 -29.16 -9.95
CA ALA A 15 78.90 -29.79 -9.38
C ALA A 15 78.20 -28.86 -8.39
N ASN A 16 78.97 -28.07 -7.63
CA ASN A 16 78.43 -27.08 -6.69
C ASN A 16 77.66 -25.94 -7.40
N SER A 17 78.11 -25.49 -8.58
CA SER A 17 77.42 -24.41 -9.31
C SER A 17 76.08 -24.85 -9.91
N HIS A 18 75.97 -26.13 -10.31
CA HIS A 18 74.74 -26.67 -10.88
C HIS A 18 73.66 -26.91 -9.83
N SER A 19 74.04 -27.27 -8.59
CA SER A 19 73.12 -27.35 -7.46
C SER A 19 72.64 -25.97 -7.01
N ASP A 20 73.52 -24.95 -7.06
CA ASP A 20 73.20 -23.57 -6.69
C ASP A 20 72.14 -22.96 -7.62
N VAL A 21 72.24 -23.21 -8.93
CA VAL A 21 71.26 -22.76 -9.92
C VAL A 21 69.91 -23.48 -9.75
N ALA A 22 69.91 -24.76 -9.39
CA ALA A 22 68.68 -25.51 -9.11
C ALA A 22 67.97 -24.98 -7.86
N THR A 23 68.71 -24.62 -6.82
CA THR A 23 68.15 -23.99 -5.62
C THR A 23 67.60 -22.59 -5.89
N GLU A 24 68.26 -21.79 -6.73
CA GLU A 24 67.79 -20.46 -7.15
C GLU A 24 66.43 -20.55 -7.89
N LEU A 25 66.30 -21.51 -8.81
CA LEU A 25 65.05 -21.74 -9.56
C LEU A 25 63.90 -22.20 -8.64
N ILE A 26 64.21 -23.05 -7.65
CA ILE A 26 63.21 -23.48 -6.65
C ILE A 26 62.75 -22.29 -5.80
N LEU A 27 63.67 -21.42 -5.37
CA LEU A 27 63.34 -20.21 -4.62
C LEU A 27 62.46 -19.26 -5.44
N GLN A 28 62.74 -19.08 -6.74
CA GLN A 28 61.89 -18.29 -7.63
C GLN A 28 60.46 -18.85 -7.75
N GLU A 29 60.30 -20.17 -7.84
CA GLU A 29 58.98 -20.80 -7.91
C GLU A 29 58.24 -20.67 -6.57
N ILE A 30 58.93 -20.80 -5.43
CA ILE A 30 58.36 -20.57 -4.10
C ILE A 30 57.85 -19.12 -3.99
N ASP A 31 58.63 -18.13 -4.44
CA ASP A 31 58.22 -16.73 -4.47
C ASP A 31 57.01 -16.51 -5.38
N ALA A 32 56.97 -17.17 -6.54
CA ALA A 32 55.85 -17.09 -7.46
C ALA A 32 54.56 -17.69 -6.87
N VAL A 33 54.68 -18.82 -6.16
CA VAL A 33 53.57 -19.42 -5.40
C VAL A 33 53.13 -18.51 -4.25
N GLY A 34 54.07 -17.90 -3.53
CA GLY A 34 53.78 -16.94 -2.46
C GLY A 34 52.94 -15.77 -2.96
N ARG A 35 53.36 -15.13 -4.07
CA ARG A 35 52.58 -14.04 -4.70
C ARG A 35 51.18 -14.48 -5.14
N ARG A 36 51.03 -15.72 -5.63
CA ARG A 36 49.71 -16.27 -6.02
C ARG A 36 48.81 -16.51 -4.82
N LEU A 37 49.38 -16.96 -3.69
CA LEU A 37 48.64 -17.13 -2.43
C LEU A 37 48.16 -15.78 -1.89
N GLU A 38 49.03 -14.77 -1.85
CA GLU A 38 48.65 -13.40 -1.45
C GLU A 38 47.52 -12.84 -2.32
N ALA A 39 47.61 -13.04 -3.65
CA ALA A 39 46.56 -12.61 -4.57
C ALA A 39 45.23 -13.38 -4.38
N MET A 40 45.29 -14.65 -3.99
CA MET A 40 44.11 -15.44 -3.65
C MET A 40 43.49 -14.96 -2.33
N ASP A 41 44.30 -14.67 -1.32
CA ASP A 41 43.83 -14.15 -0.03
C ASP A 41 43.07 -12.84 -0.22
N LEU A 42 43.60 -11.92 -1.03
CA LEU A 42 42.89 -10.68 -1.39
C LEU A 42 41.53 -10.95 -2.03
N LYS A 43 41.45 -11.87 -3.00
CA LYS A 43 40.17 -12.23 -3.64
C LYS A 43 39.19 -12.89 -2.65
N ILE A 44 39.69 -13.70 -1.72
CA ILE A 44 38.86 -14.33 -0.68
C ILE A 44 38.31 -13.25 0.25
N THR A 45 39.13 -12.26 0.62
CA THR A 45 38.66 -11.13 1.44
C THR A 45 37.62 -10.29 0.72
N ASP A 46 37.80 -10.01 -0.57
CA ASP A 46 36.82 -9.26 -1.39
C ASP A 46 35.50 -10.03 -1.52
N LEU A 47 35.55 -11.34 -1.78
CA LEU A 47 34.37 -12.19 -1.84
C LEU A 47 33.66 -12.27 -0.49
N SER A 48 34.41 -12.31 0.61
CA SER A 48 33.86 -12.28 1.96
C SER A 48 33.10 -10.97 2.22
N ALA A 49 33.69 -9.82 1.84
CA ALA A 49 33.04 -8.52 1.97
C ALA A 49 31.77 -8.41 1.11
N ALA A 50 31.82 -8.87 -0.15
CA ALA A 50 30.66 -8.90 -1.04
C ALA A 50 29.54 -9.78 -0.48
N SER A 51 29.89 -10.95 0.09
CA SER A 51 28.94 -11.85 0.74
C SER A 51 28.26 -11.18 1.94
N THR A 52 29.01 -10.50 2.81
CA THR A 52 28.43 -9.75 3.93
C THR A 52 27.48 -8.64 3.47
N SER A 53 27.81 -7.94 2.38
CA SER A 53 26.92 -6.93 1.79
C SER A 53 25.61 -7.55 1.31
N ILE A 54 25.67 -8.68 0.58
CA ILE A 54 24.47 -9.39 0.11
C ILE A 54 23.60 -9.84 1.28
N TRP A 55 24.21 -10.33 2.37
CA TRP A 55 23.47 -10.70 3.58
C TRP A 55 22.73 -9.51 4.19
N ALA A 56 23.34 -8.32 4.21
CA ALA A 56 22.69 -7.11 4.70
C ALA A 56 21.50 -6.71 3.81
N ASP A 57 21.66 -6.79 2.49
CA ASP A 57 20.59 -6.49 1.53
C ASP A 57 19.42 -7.49 1.66
N ILE A 58 19.72 -8.79 1.80
CA ILE A 58 18.71 -9.83 2.04
C ILE A 58 17.94 -9.55 3.32
N ALA A 59 18.62 -9.18 4.41
CA ALA A 59 17.96 -8.83 5.66
C ALA A 59 17.05 -7.60 5.50
N SER A 60 17.49 -6.58 4.76
CA SER A 60 16.64 -5.41 4.45
C SER A 60 15.43 -5.79 3.62
N PHE A 61 15.57 -6.64 2.61
CA PHE A 61 14.45 -7.09 1.79
C PHE A 61 13.46 -7.94 2.58
N GLN A 62 13.94 -8.82 3.46
CA GLN A 62 13.07 -9.59 4.35
C GLN A 62 12.21 -8.65 5.23
N HIS A 63 12.81 -7.62 5.81
CA HIS A 63 12.07 -6.63 6.58
C HIS A 63 11.02 -5.88 5.74
N LYS A 64 11.36 -5.48 4.51
CA LYS A 64 10.42 -4.81 3.61
C LYS A 64 9.25 -5.72 3.22
N VAL A 65 9.52 -7.01 2.97
CA VAL A 65 8.47 -8.00 2.68
C VAL A 65 7.53 -8.14 3.86
N THR A 66 8.04 -8.27 5.09
CA THR A 66 7.19 -8.38 6.28
C THR A 66 6.34 -7.12 6.51
N ASP A 67 6.88 -5.94 6.23
CA ASP A 67 6.14 -4.67 6.33
C ASP A 67 5.02 -4.59 5.28
N LEU A 68 5.32 -4.96 4.03
CA LEU A 68 4.33 -5.03 2.96
C LEU A 68 3.22 -6.05 3.25
N ASP A 69 3.56 -7.22 3.78
CA ASP A 69 2.58 -8.24 4.17
C ASP A 69 1.65 -7.73 5.28
N TYR A 70 2.19 -7.00 6.26
CA TYR A 70 1.39 -6.35 7.30
C TYR A 70 0.42 -5.32 6.71
N HIS A 71 0.91 -4.43 5.84
CA HIS A 71 0.11 -3.42 5.18
C HIS A 71 -0.98 -4.03 4.27
N LEU A 72 -0.64 -5.10 3.53
CA LEU A 72 -1.57 -5.83 2.69
C LEU A 72 -2.69 -6.45 3.53
N THR A 73 -2.33 -7.19 4.58
CA THR A 73 -3.30 -7.85 5.47
C THR A 73 -4.25 -6.83 6.10
N ASN A 74 -3.72 -5.69 6.57
CA ASN A 74 -4.54 -4.63 7.14
C ASN A 74 -5.46 -3.97 6.08
N GLY A 75 -4.95 -3.73 4.87
CA GLY A 75 -5.72 -3.18 3.76
C GLY A 75 -6.86 -4.10 3.32
N GLU A 76 -6.58 -5.40 3.20
CA GLU A 76 -7.58 -6.44 2.89
C GLU A 76 -8.65 -6.53 4.00
N GLY A 77 -8.24 -6.45 5.27
CA GLY A 77 -9.17 -6.42 6.40
C GLY A 77 -10.13 -5.22 6.36
N GLN A 78 -9.63 -4.03 6.01
CA GLN A 78 -10.47 -2.85 5.84
C GLN A 78 -11.43 -3.01 4.65
N LEU A 79 -10.93 -3.50 3.51
CA LEU A 79 -11.74 -3.73 2.31
C LEU A 79 -12.85 -4.75 2.55
N ALA A 80 -12.61 -5.77 3.39
CA ALA A 80 -13.61 -6.77 3.76
C ALA A 80 -14.80 -6.17 4.55
N THR A 81 -14.61 -5.04 5.25
CA THR A 81 -15.70 -4.37 6.00
C THR A 81 -16.56 -3.43 5.14
N LEU A 82 -16.06 -2.98 3.98
CA LEU A 82 -16.76 -2.01 3.14
C LEU A 82 -18.14 -2.50 2.64
N PRO A 83 -18.32 -3.77 2.22
CA PRO A 83 -19.63 -4.27 1.81
C PRO A 83 -20.68 -4.20 2.92
N GLU A 84 -20.30 -4.48 4.17
CA GLU A 84 -21.21 -4.38 5.31
C GLU A 84 -21.64 -2.93 5.55
N ARG A 85 -20.67 -1.99 5.51
CA ARG A 85 -20.97 -0.56 5.63
C ARG A 85 -21.88 -0.05 4.52
N ASP A 86 -21.64 -0.48 3.28
CA ASP A 86 -22.48 -0.10 2.14
C ASP A 86 -23.91 -0.63 2.30
N SER A 87 -24.06 -1.87 2.77
CA SER A 87 -25.38 -2.45 3.06
C SER A 87 -26.12 -1.68 4.17
N GLU A 88 -25.40 -1.24 5.21
CA GLU A 88 -25.95 -0.44 6.30
C GLU A 88 -26.42 0.94 5.80
N LEU A 89 -25.61 1.58 4.94
CA LEU A 89 -25.98 2.85 4.31
C LEU A 89 -27.21 2.71 3.42
N GLN A 90 -27.27 1.68 2.57
CA GLN A 90 -28.44 1.42 1.73
C GLN A 90 -29.70 1.21 2.56
N PHE A 91 -29.61 0.42 3.64
CA PHE A 91 -30.71 0.21 4.56
C PHE A 91 -31.16 1.53 5.21
N LEU A 92 -30.22 2.35 5.67
CA LEU A 92 -30.53 3.63 6.31
C LEU A 92 -31.17 4.62 5.33
N CYS A 93 -30.67 4.70 4.10
CA CYS A 93 -31.27 5.50 3.02
C CYS A 93 -32.71 5.07 2.71
N ALA A 94 -32.96 3.75 2.62
CA ALA A 94 -34.30 3.23 2.41
C ALA A 94 -35.23 3.59 3.58
N LYS A 95 -34.75 3.47 4.82
CA LYS A 95 -35.49 3.83 6.02
C LYS A 95 -35.82 5.32 6.08
N ILE A 96 -34.87 6.19 5.76
CA ILE A 96 -35.10 7.64 5.68
C ILE A 96 -36.18 7.94 4.64
N THR A 97 -36.09 7.32 3.46
CA THR A 97 -37.07 7.50 2.39
C THR A 97 -38.48 7.07 2.83
N ASP A 98 -38.63 5.93 3.50
CA ASP A 98 -39.92 5.48 4.04
C ASP A 98 -40.46 6.44 5.12
N LEU A 99 -39.60 6.92 6.03
CA LEU A 99 -39.98 7.87 7.07
C LEU A 99 -40.42 9.22 6.48
N GLU A 100 -39.71 9.73 5.47
CA GLU A 100 -40.10 10.95 4.77
C GLU A 100 -41.43 10.79 4.04
N ALA A 101 -41.63 9.67 3.34
CA ALA A 101 -42.88 9.37 2.66
C ALA A 101 -44.06 9.26 3.63
N ARG A 102 -43.87 8.62 4.79
CA ARG A 102 -44.89 8.52 5.85
C ARG A 102 -45.18 9.88 6.48
N SER A 103 -44.15 10.65 6.79
CA SER A 103 -44.29 11.98 7.39
C SER A 103 -45.06 12.94 6.48
N ARG A 104 -44.94 12.78 5.16
CA ARG A 104 -45.62 13.62 4.17
C ARG A 104 -46.88 12.99 3.57
N ARG A 105 -47.29 11.81 4.04
CA ARG A 105 -48.42 11.06 3.46
C ARG A 105 -49.72 11.85 3.45
N ASP A 106 -49.98 12.59 4.52
CA ASP A 106 -51.22 13.36 4.69
C ASP A 106 -51.07 14.81 4.19
N ASN A 107 -49.90 15.16 3.63
CA ASN A 107 -49.63 16.49 3.12
C ASN A 107 -49.95 16.58 1.62
N VAL A 108 -50.93 17.40 1.26
CA VAL A 108 -51.28 17.69 -0.14
C VAL A 108 -50.66 19.03 -0.55
N ARG A 109 -50.10 19.08 -1.77
CA ARG A 109 -49.57 20.32 -2.37
C ARG A 109 -50.46 20.78 -3.51
N PHE A 110 -50.93 22.01 -3.44
CA PHE A 110 -51.72 22.66 -4.49
C PHE A 110 -50.84 23.59 -5.32
N PHE A 111 -50.91 23.47 -6.64
CA PHE A 111 -50.18 24.33 -7.58
C PHE A 111 -51.16 25.18 -8.39
N GLY A 112 -50.72 26.34 -8.85
CA GLY A 112 -51.53 27.21 -9.74
C GLY A 112 -52.55 28.12 -9.04
N ILE A 113 -52.59 28.16 -7.69
CA ILE A 113 -53.44 29.11 -6.96
C ILE A 113 -52.82 30.51 -7.03
N PRO A 114 -53.51 31.51 -7.63
CA PRO A 114 -53.02 32.88 -7.72
C PRO A 114 -52.73 33.48 -6.34
N LYS A 115 -51.67 34.29 -6.25
CA LYS A 115 -51.35 35.00 -5.02
C LYS A 115 -52.53 35.92 -4.63
N HIS A 116 -52.79 36.03 -3.34
CA HIS A 116 -53.86 36.85 -2.73
C HIS A 116 -55.29 36.36 -2.90
N LYS A 117 -55.55 35.27 -3.64
CA LYS A 117 -56.89 34.65 -3.72
C LYS A 117 -57.33 34.01 -2.40
N GLU A 118 -56.36 33.56 -1.61
CA GLU A 118 -56.55 32.89 -0.31
C GLU A 118 -56.92 33.85 0.84
N ALA A 119 -56.89 35.17 0.58
CA ALA A 119 -57.06 36.23 1.59
C ALA A 119 -56.17 36.04 2.83
N SER A 120 -56.63 36.42 4.03
CA SER A 120 -55.85 36.34 5.27
C SER A 120 -55.87 34.94 5.94
N HIS A 121 -56.73 34.01 5.49
CA HIS A 121 -56.96 32.72 6.15
C HIS A 121 -57.02 31.56 5.15
N VAL A 122 -55.86 30.98 4.84
CA VAL A 122 -55.69 29.87 3.87
C VAL A 122 -56.60 28.67 4.16
N MET A 123 -56.78 28.31 5.44
CA MET A 123 -57.59 27.16 5.86
C MET A 123 -59.09 27.35 5.59
N ALA A 124 -59.60 28.57 5.77
CA ALA A 124 -60.98 28.89 5.47
C ALA A 124 -61.22 28.84 3.97
N PHE A 125 -60.30 29.43 3.19
CA PHE A 125 -60.33 29.34 1.72
C PHE A 125 -60.36 27.89 1.23
N LEU A 126 -59.52 27.00 1.75
CA LEU A 126 -59.48 25.60 1.30
C LEU A 126 -60.74 24.80 1.66
N ARG A 127 -61.42 25.13 2.77
CA ARG A 127 -62.69 24.49 3.15
C ARG A 127 -63.81 24.74 2.15
N ASP A 128 -63.83 25.94 1.56
CA ASP A 128 -64.84 26.32 0.56
C ASP A 128 -64.40 25.92 -0.85
N PHE A 129 -63.12 26.12 -1.15
CA PHE A 129 -62.54 25.92 -2.48
C PHE A 129 -62.47 24.44 -2.90
N LEU A 130 -62.17 23.51 -1.99
CA LEU A 130 -62.05 22.10 -2.37
C LEU A 130 -63.39 21.44 -2.75
N PRO A 131 -64.48 21.63 -1.99
CA PRO A 131 -65.81 21.19 -2.44
C PRO A 131 -66.21 21.81 -3.78
N GLU A 132 -65.96 23.11 -3.97
CA GLU A 132 -66.24 23.81 -5.24
C GLU A 132 -65.44 23.20 -6.40
N LEU A 133 -64.14 22.95 -6.20
CA LEU A 133 -63.25 22.43 -7.23
C LEU A 133 -63.55 20.97 -7.60
N THR A 134 -63.84 20.14 -6.60
CA THR A 134 -63.97 18.68 -6.78
C THR A 134 -65.41 18.24 -7.04
N GLY A 135 -66.40 19.08 -6.68
CA GLY A 135 -67.82 18.70 -6.67
C GLY A 135 -68.16 17.63 -5.63
N LEU A 136 -67.25 17.33 -4.70
CA LEU A 136 -67.42 16.30 -3.68
C LEU A 136 -67.98 16.87 -2.39
N ILE A 137 -68.81 16.07 -1.73
CA ILE A 137 -69.29 16.34 -0.37
C ILE A 137 -68.38 15.57 0.59
N PHE A 138 -67.61 16.29 1.40
CA PHE A 138 -66.75 15.69 2.43
C PHE A 138 -67.56 15.47 3.72
N SER A 139 -67.70 14.21 4.15
CA SER A 139 -68.38 13.81 5.38
C SER A 139 -67.55 12.77 6.16
N PRO A 140 -67.15 13.04 7.42
CA PRO A 140 -67.34 14.28 8.17
C PRO A 140 -66.62 15.48 7.51
N SER A 141 -66.91 16.70 7.98
CA SER A 141 -66.37 17.92 7.39
C SER A 141 -64.85 17.87 7.26
N LEU A 142 -64.30 18.45 6.19
CA LEU A 142 -62.87 18.44 5.93
C LEU A 142 -62.10 19.18 7.03
N GLU A 143 -61.25 18.45 7.74
CA GLU A 143 -60.38 18.96 8.78
C GLU A 143 -58.96 19.10 8.27
N PHE A 144 -58.33 20.21 8.62
CA PHE A 144 -56.95 20.49 8.27
C PHE A 144 -56.18 20.76 9.55
N GLN A 145 -55.01 20.14 9.69
CA GLN A 145 -54.12 20.43 10.80
C GLN A 145 -53.38 21.76 10.59
N TRP A 146 -52.87 21.98 9.38
CA TRP A 146 -52.21 23.22 8.97
C TRP A 146 -52.23 23.37 7.45
N ALA A 147 -52.40 24.60 6.95
CA ALA A 147 -52.11 24.97 5.58
C ALA A 147 -51.30 26.27 5.55
N HIS A 148 -50.29 26.30 4.68
CA HIS A 148 -49.47 27.48 4.43
C HIS A 148 -48.94 27.46 3.00
N ARG A 149 -48.56 28.63 2.49
CA ARG A 149 -47.88 28.75 1.21
C ARG A 149 -46.41 28.36 1.39
N ILE A 150 -45.92 27.49 0.52
CA ILE A 150 -44.53 27.04 0.53
C ILE A 150 -43.68 28.08 -0.21
N THR A 151 -42.60 28.53 0.42
CA THR A 151 -41.58 29.36 -0.23
C THR A 151 -40.87 28.54 -1.31
N PRO A 152 -40.59 29.08 -2.51
CA PRO A 152 -39.77 28.38 -3.48
C PRO A 152 -38.43 27.97 -2.85
N PRO A 153 -37.90 26.77 -3.16
CA PRO A 153 -36.55 26.43 -2.73
C PRO A 153 -35.57 27.47 -3.30
N GLN A 154 -34.62 27.92 -2.45
CA GLN A 154 -33.52 28.79 -2.88
C GLN A 154 -32.55 28.04 -3.79
#